data_AF-A0A943MLA9-F1
#
_entry.id   AF-A0A943MLA9-F1
#
_cell.length_a   1.000
_cell.length_b   1.000
_cell.length_c   1.000
_cell.angle_alpha   90.00
_cell.angle_beta   90.00
_cell.angle_gamma   90.00
#
_symmetry.space_group_name_H-M   'P 1'
#
loop_
_entity.id
_entity.type
_entity.pdbx_description
1 polymer ?
#
loop_
_entity_poly.entity_id
_entity_poly.type
_entity_poly.pdbx_seq_one_letter_code
_entity_poly.pdbx_strand_id
1 'polypeptide(L)'
;MKRWIAVALLLCILCTGCGLVPLTGGFSDLPRGFSGSYAGLYQSGDAGKGVYDDDEKIADESENLYAEEFMVQNCSDSKKSAVEIRFAKFHGKQQCFVVNTEDEELCRITYELKLQKGRMKLVFVSEEGSVFPLAEVDAEDARDEVVWTFPKGRNRLLLVCDGAEAGEVRWAVDRPDCFNEGTDELEPVPEITEGPSAFSISV
;
A
#
# COMPACT_ATOMS: atom_id res chain seq x y z
N MET A 1 -43.03 -55.98 -8.08
CA MET A 1 -43.90 -55.20 -9.00
C MET A 1 -43.31 -53.80 -9.18
N LYS A 2 -43.08 -53.40 -10.44
CA LYS A 2 -42.93 -52.03 -11.03
C LYS A 2 -42.23 -50.96 -10.16
N ARG A 3 -40.93 -50.63 -10.37
CA ARG A 3 -40.36 -49.65 -11.35
C ARG A 3 -41.08 -48.31 -11.38
N TRP A 4 -40.38 -47.17 -11.21
CA TRP A 4 -40.16 -46.11 -12.23
C TRP A 4 -38.99 -45.17 -11.85
N ILE A 5 -38.17 -44.91 -12.87
CA ILE A 5 -37.06 -43.95 -13.04
C ILE A 5 -37.61 -42.76 -13.84
N ALA A 6 -37.10 -41.53 -13.63
CA ALA A 6 -36.82 -40.47 -14.64
C ALA A 6 -36.62 -39.14 -13.89
N VAL A 7 -35.51 -38.38 -13.99
CA VAL A 7 -34.72 -37.85 -15.13
C VAL A 7 -35.53 -36.90 -16.02
N ALA A 8 -35.01 -35.66 -16.16
CA ALA A 8 -35.14 -34.70 -17.29
C ALA A 8 -35.49 -33.28 -16.79
N LEU A 9 -35.00 -32.15 -17.32
CA LEU A 9 -33.91 -31.78 -18.24
C LEU A 9 -34.00 -30.24 -18.41
N LEU A 10 -32.96 -29.66 -19.00
CA LEU A 10 -32.72 -28.27 -19.48
C LEU A 10 -31.82 -27.46 -18.53
N LEU A 11 -30.54 -27.24 -18.79
CA LEU A 11 -29.77 -27.12 -20.05
C LEU A 11 -30.34 -26.12 -21.07
N CYS A 12 -29.85 -24.89 -20.96
CA CYS A 12 -29.66 -23.83 -21.97
C CYS A 12 -29.20 -22.62 -21.12
N ILE A 13 -28.00 -22.04 -21.22
CA ILE A 13 -27.34 -21.53 -22.41
C ILE A 13 -25.83 -21.50 -22.12
N LEU A 14 -25.05 -22.25 -22.90
CA LEU A 14 -23.66 -21.93 -23.21
C LEU A 14 -23.67 -20.93 -24.38
N CYS A 15 -22.62 -20.09 -24.42
CA CYS A 15 -22.14 -19.31 -25.58
C CYS A 15 -22.64 -17.86 -25.72
N THR A 16 -22.11 -16.98 -24.87
CA THR A 16 -21.26 -15.85 -25.30
C THR A 16 -20.11 -15.80 -24.29
N GLY A 17 -18.88 -16.21 -24.58
CA GLY A 17 -18.11 -15.72 -25.72
C GLY A 17 -17.40 -14.41 -25.37
N CYS A 18 -16.71 -14.34 -24.22
CA CYS A 18 -15.52 -13.51 -23.97
C CYS A 18 -14.76 -14.16 -22.79
N GLY A 19 -13.45 -14.33 -22.95
CA GLY A 19 -12.62 -15.24 -22.16
C GLY A 19 -12.69 -15.03 -20.65
N LEU A 20 -13.05 -16.08 -19.92
CA LEU A 20 -12.59 -16.29 -18.55
C LEU A 20 -11.13 -16.74 -18.64
N VAL A 21 -10.24 -15.76 -18.76
CA VAL A 21 -8.90 -15.90 -18.21
C VAL A 21 -9.09 -15.85 -16.70
N PRO A 22 -8.73 -16.87 -15.90
CA PRO A 22 -8.48 -16.62 -14.50
C PRO A 22 -7.26 -15.70 -14.50
N LEU A 23 -7.48 -14.40 -14.43
CA LEU A 23 -6.42 -13.44 -14.13
C LEU A 23 -6.03 -13.72 -12.67
N THR A 24 -5.12 -14.67 -12.48
CA THR A 24 -4.27 -14.74 -11.30
C THR A 24 -3.41 -13.48 -11.32
N GLY A 25 -4.01 -12.36 -10.93
CA GLY A 25 -3.39 -11.04 -10.87
C GLY A 25 -2.60 -10.92 -9.58
N GLY A 26 -1.30 -11.17 -9.66
CA GLY A 26 -0.36 -10.85 -8.59
C GLY A 26 -0.33 -9.34 -8.32
N PHE A 27 -0.17 -8.97 -7.04
CA PHE A 27 0.07 -7.64 -6.46
C PHE A 27 -0.82 -6.44 -6.87
N SER A 28 -1.71 -6.61 -7.84
CA SER A 28 -2.44 -5.49 -8.46
C SER A 28 -3.70 -5.16 -7.69
N ASP A 29 -3.55 -4.38 -6.64
CA ASP A 29 -4.32 -3.16 -6.47
C ASP A 29 -3.60 -2.37 -5.35
N LEU A 30 -2.54 -1.62 -5.70
CA LEU A 30 -2.43 -0.27 -5.12
C LEU A 30 -3.83 0.33 -5.27
N PRO A 31 -4.46 0.89 -4.21
CA PRO A 31 -5.85 1.32 -4.28
C PRO A 31 -6.07 2.07 -5.60
N ARG A 32 -6.88 1.49 -6.51
CA ARG A 32 -6.92 1.87 -7.93
C ARG A 32 -6.93 3.41 -8.05
N GLY A 33 -5.82 3.99 -8.52
CA GLY A 33 -5.70 5.43 -8.77
C GLY A 33 -4.84 6.27 -7.82
N PHE A 34 -3.83 5.70 -7.15
CA PHE A 34 -3.02 6.44 -6.15
C PHE A 34 -1.73 7.12 -6.67
N SER A 35 -1.67 7.54 -7.94
CA SER A 35 -0.66 8.51 -8.38
C SER A 35 -1.24 9.92 -8.25
N GLY A 36 -0.78 10.69 -7.26
CA GLY A 36 -1.39 11.99 -6.97
C GLY A 36 -0.62 12.84 -5.98
N SER A 37 -0.64 14.15 -6.20
CA SER A 37 -0.27 15.16 -5.20
C SER A 37 -1.54 15.65 -4.52
N TYR A 38 -1.63 15.49 -3.20
CA TYR A 38 -2.77 15.92 -2.40
C TYR A 38 -2.37 17.17 -1.60
N ALA A 39 -2.54 18.33 -2.21
CA ALA A 39 -2.42 19.60 -1.50
C ALA A 39 -3.64 19.77 -0.57
N GLY A 40 -3.46 19.50 0.72
CA GLY A 40 -4.46 19.78 1.77
C GLY A 40 -5.53 18.70 1.92
N LEU A 41 -5.15 17.46 2.21
CA LEU A 41 -6.12 16.41 2.55
C LEU A 41 -6.58 16.60 4.01
N TYR A 42 -7.75 17.23 4.17
CA TYR A 42 -8.36 17.47 5.47
C TYR A 42 -9.53 16.51 5.68
N GLN A 43 -9.40 15.57 6.60
CA GLN A 43 -10.57 14.90 7.20
C GLN A 43 -10.98 15.67 8.46
N SER A 44 -12.23 16.14 8.50
CA SER A 44 -12.79 16.77 9.70
C SER A 44 -13.09 15.72 10.77
N GLY A 45 -12.56 15.89 11.99
CA GLY A 45 -12.72 14.97 13.13
C GLY A 45 -11.50 14.94 14.04
N ASP A 46 -11.26 13.82 14.75
CA ASP A 46 -10.03 13.62 15.54
C ASP A 46 -8.76 13.46 14.69
N ALA A 47 -8.88 13.46 13.35
CA ALA A 47 -7.80 13.69 12.38
C ALA A 47 -6.52 12.87 12.67
N GLY A 48 -6.68 11.56 12.90
CA GLY A 48 -5.57 10.63 13.17
C GLY A 48 -5.10 10.57 14.63
N LYS A 49 -5.73 11.31 15.56
CA LYS A 49 -5.33 11.35 16.99
C LYS A 49 -5.35 10.02 17.70
N GLY A 50 -4.21 9.71 18.31
CA GLY A 50 -4.01 8.51 19.10
C GLY A 50 -4.10 7.22 18.29
N VAL A 51 -3.84 7.27 16.98
CA VAL A 51 -3.71 6.07 16.14
C VAL A 51 -2.37 5.38 16.39
N TYR A 52 -1.29 6.13 16.62
CA TYR A 52 0.07 5.60 16.63
C TYR A 52 0.32 4.46 17.64
N ASP A 53 -0.26 4.56 18.83
CA ASP A 53 -0.10 3.57 19.91
C ASP A 53 -1.33 2.66 20.08
N ASP A 54 -2.26 2.66 19.10
CA ASP A 54 -3.55 1.97 19.19
C ASP A 54 -3.72 0.99 18.02
N ASP A 55 -3.39 -0.28 18.27
CA ASP A 55 -3.43 -1.35 17.26
C ASP A 55 -4.82 -1.56 16.68
N GLU A 56 -5.89 -1.39 17.46
CA GLU A 56 -7.26 -1.51 16.95
C GLU A 56 -7.53 -0.40 15.92
N LYS A 57 -7.14 0.84 16.22
CA LYS A 57 -7.23 1.94 15.25
C LYS A 57 -6.30 1.77 14.06
N ILE A 58 -5.12 1.19 14.22
CA ILE A 58 -4.22 0.91 13.10
C ILE A 58 -4.84 -0.16 12.19
N ALA A 59 -5.36 -1.23 12.77
CA ALA A 59 -5.98 -2.35 12.06
C ALA A 59 -7.35 -2.01 11.46
N ASP A 60 -8.01 -0.95 11.86
CA ASP A 60 -9.28 -0.55 11.23
C ASP A 60 -9.10 -0.26 9.72
N GLU A 61 -10.14 -0.38 8.89
CA GLU A 61 -10.02 -0.08 7.45
C GLU A 61 -10.31 1.38 7.11
N SER A 62 -10.90 2.16 8.03
CA SER A 62 -11.14 3.57 7.80
C SER A 62 -9.83 4.35 7.78
N GLU A 63 -9.74 5.27 6.80
CA GLU A 63 -8.68 6.27 6.77
C GLU A 63 -8.88 7.21 7.95
N ASN A 64 -7.83 7.34 8.75
CA ASN A 64 -7.80 8.19 9.94
C ASN A 64 -6.51 9.00 9.91
N LEU A 65 -6.55 10.15 9.23
CA LEU A 65 -5.36 10.97 9.08
C LEU A 65 -5.61 12.47 9.01
N TYR A 66 -4.54 13.19 9.32
CA TYR A 66 -4.32 14.59 9.02
C TYR A 66 -3.00 14.72 8.25
N ALA A 67 -3.02 15.35 7.08
CA ALA A 67 -1.80 15.60 6.32
C ALA A 67 -1.77 16.97 5.63
N GLU A 68 -0.59 17.59 5.61
CA GLU A 68 -0.29 18.80 4.84
C GLU A 68 0.79 18.51 3.80
N GLU A 69 0.60 19.04 2.59
CA GLU A 69 1.53 18.87 1.44
C GLU A 69 1.88 17.40 1.19
N PHE A 70 0.87 16.53 1.21
CA PHE A 70 1.02 15.08 1.12
C PHE A 70 1.11 14.64 -0.34
N MET A 71 2.27 14.16 -0.74
CA MET A 71 2.52 13.65 -2.09
C MET A 71 2.74 12.15 -2.04
N VAL A 72 2.10 11.42 -2.94
CA VAL A 72 2.32 9.98 -3.12
C VAL A 72 2.65 9.70 -4.57
N GLN A 73 3.77 9.04 -4.77
CA GLN A 73 4.17 8.48 -6.06
C GLN A 73 4.35 6.98 -5.88
N ASN A 74 3.89 6.21 -6.86
CA ASN A 74 3.88 4.77 -6.77
C ASN A 74 4.24 4.15 -8.11
N CYS A 75 4.90 3.02 -8.07
CA CYS A 75 5.09 2.16 -9.23
C CYS A 75 4.79 0.72 -8.81
N SER A 76 4.21 -0.06 -9.72
CA SER A 76 3.95 -1.47 -9.48
C SER A 76 4.00 -2.22 -10.79
N ASP A 77 4.70 -3.35 -10.76
CA ASP A 77 4.60 -4.41 -11.75
C ASP A 77 4.27 -5.74 -11.04
N SER A 78 4.42 -6.86 -11.76
CA SER A 78 4.10 -8.19 -11.24
C SER A 78 5.08 -8.72 -10.18
N LYS A 79 6.29 -8.16 -10.10
CA LYS A 79 7.41 -8.62 -9.28
C LYS A 79 7.78 -7.64 -8.16
N LYS A 80 7.56 -6.34 -8.38
CA LYS A 80 7.94 -5.26 -7.48
C LYS A 80 6.85 -4.21 -7.39
N SER A 81 6.62 -3.73 -6.18
CA SER A 81 5.79 -2.56 -5.92
C SER A 81 6.54 -1.59 -5.03
N ALA A 82 6.52 -0.31 -5.35
CA ALA A 82 7.16 0.72 -4.56
C ALA A 82 6.29 1.97 -4.42
N VAL A 83 6.50 2.69 -3.34
CA VAL A 83 5.87 3.96 -3.04
C VAL A 83 6.92 4.95 -2.52
N GLU A 84 6.80 6.19 -2.94
CA GLU A 84 7.47 7.35 -2.37
C GLU A 84 6.41 8.30 -1.83
N ILE A 85 6.55 8.72 -0.57
CA ILE A 85 5.64 9.63 0.12
C ILE A 85 6.45 10.80 0.64
N ARG A 86 5.95 12.02 0.44
CA ARG A 86 6.52 13.24 1.04
C ARG A 86 5.41 14.04 1.71
N PHE A 87 5.69 14.62 2.86
CA PHE A 87 4.71 15.41 3.61
C PHE A 87 5.34 16.52 4.44
N ALA A 88 4.65 17.65 4.56
CA ALA A 88 5.05 18.71 5.49
C ALA A 88 4.59 18.39 6.92
N LYS A 89 3.35 17.91 7.08
CA LYS A 89 2.84 17.36 8.34
C LYS A 89 2.08 16.08 8.09
N PHE A 90 2.21 15.11 8.99
CA PHE A 90 1.41 13.90 8.94
C PHE A 90 1.13 13.33 10.35
N HIS A 91 -0.12 12.97 10.58
CA HIS A 91 -0.58 12.38 11.83
C HIS A 91 -1.72 11.40 11.52
N GLY A 92 -1.71 10.22 12.13
CA GLY A 92 -2.63 9.13 11.82
C GLY A 92 -1.99 8.02 11.00
N LYS A 93 -2.74 7.40 10.09
CA LYS A 93 -2.27 6.30 9.25
C LYS A 93 -2.65 6.47 7.79
N GLN A 94 -1.84 5.93 6.89
CA GLN A 94 -2.12 5.81 5.47
C GLN A 94 -1.79 4.38 5.03
N GLN A 95 -2.73 3.72 4.36
CA GLN A 95 -2.45 2.45 3.71
C GLN A 95 -1.66 2.66 2.43
N CYS A 96 -0.52 1.98 2.30
CA CYS A 96 0.37 2.08 1.15
C CYS A 96 0.21 0.89 0.20
N PHE A 97 0.10 -0.33 0.74
CA PHE A 97 -0.07 -1.54 -0.06
C PHE A 97 -1.16 -2.46 0.49
N VAL A 98 -1.78 -3.21 -0.41
CA VAL A 98 -2.58 -4.40 -0.12
C VAL A 98 -1.88 -5.59 -0.77
N VAL A 99 -1.57 -6.60 0.02
CA VAL A 99 -0.88 -7.82 -0.44
C VAL A 99 -1.83 -9.00 -0.28
N ASN A 100 -2.36 -9.47 -1.42
CA ASN A 100 -3.20 -10.65 -1.47
C ASN A 100 -2.34 -11.87 -1.80
N THR A 101 -2.35 -12.86 -0.91
CA THR A 101 -1.56 -14.08 -1.00
C THR A 101 -2.46 -15.31 -0.98
N GLU A 102 -2.35 -16.17 -1.99
CA GLU A 102 -3.11 -17.43 -2.03
C GLU A 102 -2.54 -18.48 -1.08
N ASP A 103 -1.21 -18.44 -0.88
CA ASP A 103 -0.41 -19.24 0.02
C ASP A 103 0.64 -18.34 0.70
N GLU A 104 1.29 -18.85 1.74
CA GLU A 104 2.36 -18.13 2.44
C GLU A 104 3.50 -17.73 1.48
N GLU A 105 3.90 -16.46 1.52
CA GLU A 105 4.89 -15.89 0.61
C GLU A 105 5.98 -15.11 1.35
N LEU A 106 7.24 -15.35 1.02
CA LEU A 106 8.39 -14.67 1.62
C LEU A 106 8.81 -13.47 0.76
N CYS A 107 8.58 -12.25 1.25
CA CYS A 107 8.93 -11.02 0.53
C CYS A 107 10.06 -10.27 1.24
N ARG A 108 10.80 -9.44 0.50
CA ARG A 108 11.73 -8.46 1.06
C ARG A 108 11.09 -7.11 0.99
N ILE A 109 11.20 -6.38 2.07
CA ILE A 109 10.70 -5.03 2.20
C ILE A 109 11.92 -4.15 2.38
N THR A 110 12.15 -3.23 1.45
CA THR A 110 13.23 -2.24 1.55
C THR A 110 12.62 -0.89 1.84
N TYR A 111 13.24 -0.13 2.74
CA TYR A 111 12.72 1.18 3.12
C TYR A 111 13.81 2.21 3.39
N GLU A 112 13.46 3.47 3.16
CA GLU A 112 14.19 4.67 3.56
C GLU A 112 13.17 5.63 4.19
N LEU A 113 13.39 5.95 5.46
CA LEU A 113 12.56 6.78 6.31
C LEU A 113 13.38 8.02 6.66
N LYS A 114 12.86 9.20 6.37
CA LYS A 114 13.45 10.47 6.79
C LYS A 114 12.44 11.27 7.56
N LEU A 115 12.84 11.78 8.72
CA LEU A 115 11.93 12.51 9.59
C LEU A 115 12.66 13.54 10.44
N GLN A 116 12.26 14.80 10.34
CA GLN A 116 12.87 15.86 11.14
C GLN A 116 12.32 15.91 12.57
N LYS A 117 11.05 15.55 12.77
CA LYS A 117 10.37 15.63 14.06
C LYS A 117 9.15 14.71 14.10
N GLY A 118 8.82 14.24 15.30
CA GLY A 118 7.68 13.36 15.55
C GLY A 118 8.09 11.90 15.49
N ARG A 119 7.10 11.02 15.39
CA ARG A 119 7.31 9.57 15.30
C ARG A 119 6.68 9.01 14.04
N MET A 120 7.32 7.99 13.48
CA MET A 120 6.87 7.32 12.27
C MET A 120 7.17 5.82 12.34
N LYS A 121 6.23 5.00 11.89
CA LYS A 121 6.44 3.55 11.78
C LYS A 121 5.81 2.97 10.52
N LEU A 122 6.50 1.97 9.96
CA LEU A 122 5.96 1.10 8.92
C LEU A 122 5.35 -0.12 9.58
N VAL A 123 4.16 -0.49 9.14
CA VAL A 123 3.35 -1.50 9.83
C VAL A 123 2.81 -2.51 8.85
N PHE A 124 2.92 -3.79 9.20
CA PHE A 124 2.18 -4.87 8.59
C PHE A 124 0.91 -5.16 9.41
N VAL A 125 -0.21 -5.30 8.71
CA VAL A 125 -1.49 -5.71 9.30
C VAL A 125 -1.98 -6.95 8.59
N SER A 126 -2.19 -8.05 9.32
CA SER A 126 -2.73 -9.29 8.76
C SER A 126 -4.21 -9.16 8.40
N GLU A 127 -4.74 -10.10 7.61
CA GLU A 127 -6.19 -10.18 7.34
C GLU A 127 -7.02 -10.28 8.64
N GLU A 128 -6.49 -10.92 9.67
CA GLU A 128 -7.13 -11.06 10.99
C GLU A 128 -7.04 -9.79 11.85
N GLY A 129 -6.36 -8.74 11.38
CA GLY A 129 -6.20 -7.47 12.08
C GLY A 129 -5.07 -7.43 13.10
N SER A 130 -4.17 -8.42 13.10
CA SER A 130 -2.97 -8.37 13.95
C SER A 130 -1.97 -7.37 13.38
N VAL A 131 -1.41 -6.52 14.24
CA VAL A 131 -0.54 -5.40 13.88
C VAL A 131 0.91 -5.71 14.25
N PHE A 132 1.83 -5.50 13.31
CA PHE A 132 3.25 -5.76 13.50
C PHE A 132 4.07 -4.57 12.96
N PRO A 133 4.79 -3.84 13.82
CA PRO A 133 5.73 -2.82 13.35
C PRO A 133 6.91 -3.49 12.65
N LEU A 134 7.20 -3.05 11.43
CA LEU A 134 8.33 -3.50 10.61
C LEU A 134 9.56 -2.60 10.80
N ALA A 135 9.31 -1.31 11.03
CA ALA A 135 10.31 -0.29 11.27
C ALA A 135 9.67 0.85 12.07
N GLU A 136 10.43 1.49 12.96
CA GLU A 136 9.96 2.60 13.80
C GLU A 136 11.11 3.59 14.01
N VAL A 137 10.82 4.88 13.86
CA VAL A 137 11.79 5.98 14.00
C VAL A 137 11.19 7.16 14.77
N ASP A 138 12.04 7.80 15.57
CA ASP A 138 11.72 8.97 16.39
C ASP A 138 12.66 10.12 16.01
N ALA A 139 12.24 11.00 15.09
CA ALA A 139 13.03 12.13 14.59
C ALA A 139 14.46 11.77 14.12
N GLU A 140 14.62 10.56 13.56
CA GLU A 140 15.87 10.07 12.98
C GLU A 140 15.60 9.43 11.63
N ASP A 141 16.61 9.44 10.76
CA ASP A 141 16.56 8.78 9.47
C ASP A 141 16.90 7.28 9.64
N ALA A 142 16.17 6.40 8.96
CA ALA A 142 16.47 4.97 8.91
C ALA A 142 16.42 4.46 7.48
N ARG A 143 17.34 3.56 7.13
CA ARG A 143 17.34 2.86 5.86
C ARG A 143 17.76 1.42 6.11
N ASP A 144 16.89 0.48 5.77
CA ASP A 144 17.16 -0.94 5.98
C ASP A 144 16.31 -1.83 5.06
N GLU A 145 16.48 -3.13 5.20
CA GLU A 145 15.63 -4.16 4.62
C GLU A 145 15.13 -5.14 5.68
N VAL A 146 13.91 -5.65 5.47
CA VAL A 146 13.35 -6.74 6.29
C VAL A 146 12.78 -7.82 5.38
N VAL A 147 13.13 -9.07 5.67
CA VAL A 147 12.48 -10.23 5.05
C VAL A 147 11.26 -10.57 5.89
N TRP A 148 10.08 -10.56 5.27
CA TRP A 148 8.80 -10.77 5.93
C TRP A 148 7.99 -11.84 5.23
N THR A 149 7.42 -12.75 6.01
CA THR A 149 6.52 -13.77 5.50
C THR A 149 5.09 -13.27 5.56
N PHE A 150 4.47 -13.09 4.39
CA PHE A 150 3.07 -12.76 4.26
C PHE A 150 2.24 -14.04 4.39
N PRO A 151 1.39 -14.16 5.43
CA PRO A 151 0.47 -15.29 5.55
C PRO A 151 -0.56 -15.22 4.42
N LYS A 152 -1.21 -16.35 4.10
CA LYS A 152 -2.35 -16.39 3.19
C LYS A 152 -3.42 -15.36 3.61
N GLY A 153 -3.96 -14.64 2.64
CA GLY A 153 -5.06 -13.70 2.87
C GLY A 153 -4.84 -12.32 2.28
N ARG A 154 -5.73 -11.40 2.65
CA ARG A 154 -5.63 -9.98 2.31
C ARG A 154 -4.91 -9.21 3.41
N ASN A 155 -3.61 -9.02 3.26
CA ASN A 155 -2.78 -8.30 4.20
C ASN A 155 -2.58 -6.84 3.76
N ARG A 156 -2.15 -5.97 4.68
CA ARG A 156 -1.94 -4.55 4.42
C ARG A 156 -0.63 -4.07 4.98
N LEU A 157 -0.10 -3.04 4.33
CA LEU A 157 1.11 -2.35 4.71
C LEU A 157 0.81 -0.85 4.83
N LEU A 158 1.06 -0.29 6.01
CA LEU A 158 0.65 1.06 6.39
C LEU A 158 1.85 1.90 6.84
N LEU A 159 1.79 3.19 6.55
CA LEU A 159 2.58 4.23 7.20
C LEU A 159 1.76 4.82 8.34
N VAL A 160 2.32 4.90 9.55
CA VAL A 160 1.66 5.47 10.72
C VAL A 160 2.56 6.55 11.33
N CYS A 161 2.00 7.73 11.58
CA CYS A 161 2.73 8.90 12.06
C CYS A 161 2.04 9.56 13.25
N ASP A 162 2.85 10.14 14.14
CA ASP A 162 2.39 10.94 15.27
C ASP A 162 3.16 12.26 15.34
N GLY A 163 2.51 13.33 14.85
CA GLY A 163 3.11 14.67 14.89
C GLY A 163 4.35 14.76 14.01
N ALA A 164 4.36 13.99 12.92
CA ALA A 164 5.46 13.90 11.99
C ALA A 164 5.54 15.19 11.16
N GLU A 165 6.72 15.79 11.06
CA GLU A 165 6.96 17.01 10.27
C GLU A 165 8.13 16.80 9.30
N ALA A 166 7.99 17.33 8.08
CA ALA A 166 8.97 17.27 7.00
C ALA A 166 9.51 15.85 6.76
N GLY A 167 8.61 14.90 6.46
CA GLY A 167 8.95 13.50 6.26
C GLY A 167 9.02 13.09 4.80
N GLU A 168 9.93 12.15 4.51
CA GLU A 168 10.05 11.45 3.24
C GLU A 168 10.15 9.94 3.51
N VAL A 169 9.35 9.15 2.80
CA VAL A 169 9.31 7.70 2.91
C VAL A 169 9.47 7.11 1.53
N ARG A 170 10.44 6.21 1.37
CA ARG A 170 10.53 5.32 0.21
C ARG A 170 10.42 3.90 0.71
N TRP A 171 9.53 3.13 0.11
CA TRP A 171 9.26 1.76 0.52
C TRP A 171 8.98 0.92 -0.71
N ALA A 172 9.71 -0.19 -0.89
CA ALA A 172 9.41 -1.21 -1.88
C ALA A 172 9.18 -2.58 -1.25
N VAL A 173 8.39 -3.41 -1.95
CA VAL A 173 8.16 -4.82 -1.65
C VAL A 173 8.55 -5.65 -2.87
N ASP A 174 9.49 -6.56 -2.64
CA ASP A 174 10.12 -7.44 -3.61
C ASP A 174 9.75 -8.90 -3.32
N ARG A 175 9.28 -9.63 -4.35
CA ARG A 175 8.89 -11.05 -4.26
C ARG A 175 10.07 -12.01 -4.41
N PRO A 176 9.97 -13.29 -3.99
CA PRO A 176 11.13 -14.20 -3.97
C PRO A 176 11.85 -14.37 -5.31
N ASP A 177 11.12 -14.32 -6.42
CA ASP A 177 11.68 -14.49 -7.76
C ASP A 177 12.60 -13.32 -8.19
N CYS A 178 12.56 -12.16 -7.51
CA CYS A 178 13.46 -11.03 -7.78
C CYS A 178 14.67 -10.93 -6.83
N PHE A 179 14.77 -11.73 -5.77
CA PHE A 179 15.95 -11.73 -4.88
C PHE A 179 17.25 -12.09 -5.59
N ASN A 180 17.18 -12.80 -6.71
CA ASN A 180 18.32 -13.33 -7.45
C ASN A 180 18.62 -12.55 -8.75
N GLU A 181 17.77 -11.60 -9.15
CA GLU A 181 18.08 -10.66 -10.23
C GLU A 181 18.85 -9.49 -9.61
N GLY A 182 20.16 -9.70 -9.42
CA GLY A 182 20.99 -8.76 -8.66
C GLY A 182 20.92 -7.34 -9.18
N THR A 183 20.56 -6.41 -8.29
CA THR A 183 21.14 -5.07 -8.17
C THR A 183 20.67 -4.46 -6.85
N ASP A 184 21.63 -4.28 -5.94
CA ASP A 184 21.63 -3.23 -4.93
C ASP A 184 21.46 -1.88 -5.65
N GLU A 185 20.24 -1.34 -5.71
CA GLU A 185 19.96 0.10 -5.81
C GLU A 185 18.44 0.29 -5.89
N LEU A 186 17.89 1.13 -5.01
CA LEU A 186 16.54 1.65 -5.19
C LEU A 186 16.59 2.49 -6.46
N GLU A 187 16.07 1.97 -7.58
CA GLU A 187 15.95 2.79 -8.78
C GLU A 187 15.09 4.03 -8.45
N PRO A 188 15.56 5.24 -8.76
CA PRO A 188 14.81 6.45 -8.49
C PRO A 188 13.48 6.42 -9.26
N VAL A 189 12.40 6.79 -8.58
CA VAL A 189 11.11 7.03 -9.23
C VAL A 189 11.32 8.07 -10.34
N PRO A 190 10.86 7.83 -11.59
CA PRO A 190 11.10 8.76 -12.68
C PRO A 190 10.50 10.13 -12.36
N GLU A 191 11.35 11.15 -12.34
CA GLU A 191 10.98 12.54 -12.11
C GLU A 191 10.10 13.01 -13.28
N ILE A 192 8.87 13.44 -12.98
CA ILE A 192 8.00 14.07 -13.98
C ILE A 192 8.55 15.48 -14.19
N THR A 193 9.25 15.70 -15.29
CA THR A 193 9.61 17.05 -15.75
C THR A 193 8.35 17.91 -15.83
N GLU A 194 8.34 19.00 -15.07
CA GLU A 194 7.25 19.97 -15.03
C GLU A 194 6.76 20.32 -16.44
N GLY A 195 5.48 20.06 -16.70
CA GLY A 195 4.77 20.69 -17.81
C GLY A 195 4.70 22.20 -17.58
N PRO A 196 4.67 23.02 -18.64
CA PRO A 196 4.90 24.46 -18.53
C PRO A 196 3.88 25.14 -17.62
N SER A 197 4.40 25.98 -16.72
CA SER A 197 3.67 26.97 -15.92
C SER A 197 2.63 27.70 -16.80
N ALA A 198 1.35 27.40 -16.57
CA ALA A 198 0.24 28.11 -17.16
C ALA A 198 -0.63 28.74 -16.07
N PHE A 199 -0.09 29.75 -15.38
CA PHE A 199 -0.91 30.78 -14.75
C PHE A 199 -0.26 32.16 -14.98
N SER A 200 -0.49 32.70 -16.17
CA SER A 200 -0.46 34.15 -16.38
C SER A 200 -1.75 34.74 -15.78
N ILE A 201 -1.65 35.37 -14.62
CA ILE A 201 -2.64 36.36 -14.20
C ILE A 201 -2.13 37.70 -14.72
N SER A 202 -2.74 38.17 -15.80
CA SER A 202 -2.63 39.56 -16.25
C SER A 202 -3.38 40.47 -15.28
N VAL A 203 -2.77 41.63 -15.02
CA VAL A 203 -3.20 42.76 -14.17
C VAL A 203 -4.67 43.14 -14.34
#